data_AF-A0A9E5M2G6-F1
#
_entry.id   AF-A0A9E5M2G6-F1
#
_cell.length_a   1.000
_cell.length_b   1.000
_cell.length_c   1.000
_cell.angle_alpha   90.00
_cell.angle_beta   90.00
_cell.angle_gamma   90.00
#
_symmetry.space_group_name_H-M   'P 1'
#
loop_
_entity.id
_entity.type
_entity.pdbx_description
1 polymer ?
#
loop_
_entity_poly.entity_id
_entity_poly.type
_entity_poly.pdbx_seq_one_letter_code
_entity_poly.pdbx_strand_id
1 'polypeptide(L)'
;MRGTNTLETLRKTLSAARETIAAADAILHTGDAVHDEAGGYLWLQRELGSFDKPVLCVPGNHDDPLAMRELLPAPFEHGGHRDFGRWRLVGE
;
A
#
# COMPACT_ATOMS: atom_id res chain seq x y z
N MET A 1 6.84 -0.58 16.48
CA MET A 1 7.28 0.72 17.02
C MET A 1 6.50 1.03 18.30
N ARG A 2 7.14 1.28 19.44
CA ARG A 2 6.41 1.66 20.67
C ARG A 2 6.40 3.20 20.79
N GLY A 3 5.21 3.78 20.92
CA GLY A 3 5.02 5.21 21.16
C GLY A 3 4.84 6.10 19.92
N THR A 4 4.83 5.55 18.71
CA THR A 4 4.55 6.30 17.47
C THR A 4 3.15 5.98 16.97
N ASN A 5 2.35 7.02 16.69
CA ASN A 5 1.08 6.86 15.98
C ASN A 5 1.39 6.64 14.49
N THR A 6 1.53 5.37 14.09
CA THR A 6 1.95 4.97 12.74
C THR A 6 0.99 5.49 11.66
N LEU A 7 -0.31 5.56 11.95
CA LEU A 7 -1.31 6.13 11.05
C LEU A 7 -1.10 7.63 10.83
N GLU A 8 -0.80 8.38 11.89
CA GLU A 8 -0.51 9.81 11.77
C GLU A 8 0.78 10.07 10.97
N THR A 9 1.81 9.25 11.21
CA THR A 9 3.05 9.32 10.43
C THR A 9 2.81 8.98 8.96
N LEU A 10 2.02 7.94 8.66
CA LEU A 10 1.62 7.60 7.29
C LEU A 10 0.93 8.79 6.60
N ARG A 11 -0.06 9.40 7.26
CA ARG A 11 -0.76 10.59 6.74
C ARG A 11 0.18 11.75 6.45
N LYS A 12 1.14 12.01 7.34
CA LYS A 12 2.16 13.05 7.15
C LYS A 12 3.05 12.74 5.94
N THR A 13 3.49 11.49 5.77
CA THR A 13 4.27 11.05 4.60
C THR A 13 3.48 11.21 3.30
N LEU A 14 2.22 10.75 3.27
CA LEU A 14 1.36 10.86 2.09
C LEU A 14 1.07 12.31 1.71
N SER A 15 0.87 13.18 2.71
CA SER A 15 0.73 14.62 2.49
C SER A 15 1.99 15.23 1.89
N ALA A 16 3.16 14.91 2.44
CA ALA A 16 4.44 15.41 1.93
C ALA A 16 4.77 14.90 0.52
N ALA A 17 4.31 13.69 0.16
CA ALA A 17 4.55 13.09 -1.15
C ALA A 17 3.43 13.37 -2.18
N ARG A 18 2.42 14.18 -1.85
CA ARG A 18 1.18 14.29 -2.63
C ARG A 18 1.42 14.66 -4.10
N GLU A 19 2.28 15.63 -4.37
CA GLU A 19 2.60 16.06 -5.74
C GLU A 19 3.35 14.96 -6.52
N THR A 20 4.28 14.27 -5.86
CA THR A 20 4.99 13.13 -6.43
C THR A 20 4.04 11.99 -6.77
N ILE A 21 3.10 11.68 -5.88
CA ILE A 21 2.09 10.62 -6.12
C ILE A 21 1.18 11.01 -7.28
N ALA A 22 0.77 12.28 -7.38
CA ALA A 22 -0.07 12.74 -8.48
C ALA A 22 0.61 12.53 -9.85
N ALA A 23 1.92 12.73 -9.93
CA ALA A 23 2.72 12.51 -11.14
C ALA A 23 3.11 11.04 -11.39
N ALA A 24 2.95 10.15 -10.40
CA ALA A 24 3.33 8.74 -10.51
C ALA A 24 2.29 7.91 -11.28
N ASP A 25 2.75 6.82 -11.90
CA ASP A 25 1.88 5.86 -12.58
C ASP A 25 1.18 4.89 -11.61
N ALA A 26 1.81 4.61 -10.46
CA ALA A 26 1.29 3.72 -9.42
C ALA A 26 1.96 3.99 -8.07
N ILE A 27 1.37 3.45 -7.00
CA ILE A 27 1.94 3.36 -5.66
C ILE A 27 2.39 1.92 -5.44
N LEU A 28 3.61 1.71 -4.92
CA LEU A 28 4.12 0.38 -4.55
C LEU A 28 4.25 0.29 -3.02
N HIS A 29 3.56 -0.67 -2.40
CA HIS A 29 3.62 -0.98 -0.98
C HIS A 29 4.32 -2.33 -0.78
N THR A 30 5.55 -2.30 -0.25
CA THR A 30 6.43 -3.48 -0.17
C THR A 30 6.42 -4.15 1.20
N GLY A 31 5.24 -4.48 1.70
CA GLY A 31 5.04 -5.28 2.91
C GLY A 31 4.98 -4.52 4.23
N ASP A 32 4.71 -5.29 5.28
CA ASP A 32 4.49 -4.87 6.67
C ASP A 32 3.44 -3.75 6.77
N ALA A 33 2.32 -3.97 6.08
CA ALA A 33 1.21 -3.04 6.02
C ALA A 33 0.52 -2.90 7.39
N VAL A 34 0.47 -3.98 8.17
CA VAL A 34 -0.14 -3.99 9.52
C VAL A 34 0.79 -4.61 10.55
N HIS A 35 0.64 -4.19 11.81
CA HIS A 35 1.33 -4.80 12.94
C HIS A 35 0.30 -5.59 13.75
N ASP A 36 0.16 -6.88 13.44
CA ASP A 36 -0.72 -7.89 14.05
C ASP A 36 -2.24 -7.60 14.09
N GLU A 37 -2.67 -6.39 13.75
CA GLU A 37 -4.08 -5.96 13.75
C GLU A 37 -4.63 -5.82 12.33
N ALA A 38 -5.51 -6.74 11.92
CA ALA A 38 -6.15 -6.74 10.60
C ALA A 38 -6.94 -5.45 10.29
N GLY A 39 -7.37 -4.70 11.32
CA GLY A 39 -8.01 -3.38 11.16
C GLY A 39 -7.11 -2.34 10.49
N GLY A 40 -5.80 -2.54 10.46
CA GLY A 40 -4.85 -1.65 9.77
C GLY A 40 -5.06 -1.59 8.26
N TYR A 41 -5.52 -2.69 7.62
CA TYR A 41 -5.80 -2.71 6.18
C TYR A 41 -6.90 -1.73 5.80
N LEU A 42 -7.91 -1.53 6.66
CA LEU A 42 -9.00 -0.57 6.39
C LEU A 42 -8.48 0.87 6.36
N TRP A 43 -7.48 1.19 7.19
CA TRP A 43 -6.82 2.50 7.14
C TRP A 43 -5.99 2.64 5.87
N LEU A 44 -5.22 1.62 5.49
CA LEU A 44 -4.47 1.65 4.22
C LEU A 44 -5.38 1.81 3.01
N GLN A 45 -6.51 1.08 2.98
CA GLN A 45 -7.53 1.19 1.95
C GLN A 45 -7.99 2.64 1.79
N ARG A 46 -8.32 3.28 2.91
CA ARG A 46 -8.80 4.67 2.94
C ARG A 46 -7.74 5.66 2.50
N GLU A 47 -6.54 5.57 3.06
CA GLU A 47 -5.51 6.59 2.85
C GLU A 47 -4.86 6.46 1.47
N LEU A 48 -4.48 5.25 1.03
CA LEU A 48 -3.85 5.03 -0.27
C LEU A 48 -4.86 5.02 -1.43
N GLY A 49 -6.07 4.50 -1.21
CA GLY A 49 -7.14 4.51 -2.21
C GLY A 49 -7.62 5.92 -2.57
N SER A 50 -7.32 6.93 -1.74
CA SER A 50 -7.69 8.33 -1.99
C SER A 50 -6.92 8.99 -3.14
N PHE A 51 -5.83 8.38 -3.62
CA PHE A 51 -4.97 8.96 -4.66
C PHE A 51 -5.41 8.65 -6.09
N ASP A 52 -6.42 7.81 -6.30
CA ASP A 52 -6.90 7.37 -7.62
C ASP A 52 -5.75 6.82 -8.50
N LYS A 53 -4.84 6.07 -7.86
CA LYS A 53 -3.72 5.37 -8.49
C LYS A 53 -3.83 3.87 -8.22
N PRO A 54 -3.35 3.02 -9.13
CA PRO A 54 -3.13 1.62 -8.81
C PRO A 54 -2.18 1.48 -7.64
N VAL A 55 -2.49 0.60 -6.69
CA VAL A 55 -1.64 0.32 -5.52
C VAL A 55 -1.17 -1.13 -5.60
N LEU A 56 0.12 -1.32 -5.89
CA LEU A 56 0.73 -2.63 -5.97
C LEU A 56 1.16 -3.07 -4.58
N CYS A 57 0.57 -4.15 -4.07
CA CYS A 57 0.84 -4.69 -2.75
C CYS A 57 1.67 -5.96 -2.83
N VAL A 58 2.80 -5.96 -2.14
CA VAL A 58 3.61 -7.15 -1.83
C VAL A 58 3.50 -7.37 -0.32
N PRO A 59 3.10 -8.56 0.15
CA PRO A 59 2.97 -8.82 1.59
C PRO A 59 4.35 -8.90 2.26
N GLY A 60 4.45 -8.34 3.47
CA GLY A 60 5.63 -8.50 4.35
C GLY A 60 5.47 -9.70 5.27
N ASN A 61 6.42 -9.86 6.21
CA ASN A 61 6.39 -10.99 7.14
C ASN A 61 5.29 -10.87 8.20
N HIS A 62 4.78 -9.66 8.44
CA HIS A 62 3.68 -9.40 9.38
C HIS A 62 2.29 -9.40 8.73
N ASP A 63 2.23 -9.45 7.39
CA ASP A 63 0.97 -9.41 6.67
C ASP A 63 0.34 -10.80 6.58
N ASP A 64 -1.00 -10.83 6.59
CA ASP A 64 -1.78 -12.00 6.17
C ASP A 64 -2.16 -11.82 4.70
N PRO A 65 -1.60 -12.60 3.75
CA PRO A 65 -1.88 -12.43 2.32
C PRO A 65 -3.34 -12.69 1.93
N LEU A 66 -4.10 -13.45 2.71
CA LEU A 66 -5.53 -13.67 2.45
C LEU A 66 -6.33 -12.45 2.92
N ALA A 67 -6.11 -12.00 4.15
CA ALA A 67 -6.78 -10.82 4.69
C ALA A 67 -6.43 -9.56 3.87
N MET A 68 -5.19 -9.41 3.43
CA MET A 68 -4.74 -8.31 2.58
C MET A 68 -5.52 -8.27 1.26
N ARG A 69 -5.71 -9.42 0.59
CA ARG A 69 -6.48 -9.51 -0.66
C ARG A 69 -7.97 -9.23 -0.46
N GLU A 70 -8.54 -9.69 0.66
CA GLU A 70 -9.95 -9.48 0.99
C GLU A 70 -10.27 -8.02 1.35
N LEU A 71 -9.41 -7.40 2.16
CA LEU A 71 -9.64 -6.08 2.74
C LEU A 71 -9.11 -4.93 1.87
N LEU A 72 -8.22 -5.22 0.92
CA LEU A 72 -7.73 -4.28 -0.08
C LEU A 72 -8.20 -4.71 -1.49
N PRO A 73 -9.49 -4.54 -1.84
CA PRO A 73 -9.96 -4.72 -3.22
C PRO A 73 -9.44 -3.61 -4.13
N ALA A 74 -9.76 -3.64 -5.44
CA ALA A 74 -9.38 -2.60 -6.39
C ALA A 74 -9.58 -1.17 -5.80
N PRO A 75 -8.60 -0.25 -5.95
CA PRO A 75 -7.48 -0.25 -6.90
C PRO A 75 -6.20 -0.99 -6.43
N PHE A 76 -6.28 -1.78 -5.36
CA PHE A 76 -5.15 -2.53 -4.83
C PHE A 76 -4.97 -3.84 -5.61
N GLU A 77 -3.75 -4.09 -6.06
CA GLU A 77 -3.36 -5.26 -6.86
C GLU A 77 -2.36 -6.09 -6.07
N HIS A 78 -2.57 -7.41 -6.09
CA HIS A 78 -1.83 -8.36 -5.26
C HIS A 78 -1.16 -9.41 -6.12
N GLY A 79 0.15 -9.58 -5.94
CA GLY A 79 0.93 -10.55 -6.68
C GLY A 79 1.06 -10.25 -8.19
N GLY A 80 1.61 -11.21 -8.94
CA GLY A 80 1.78 -11.12 -10.38
C GLY A 80 2.91 -10.16 -10.81
N HIS A 81 2.75 -9.56 -11.99
CA HIS A 81 3.71 -8.58 -12.49
C HIS A 81 3.00 -7.42 -13.17
N ARG A 82 3.66 -6.26 -13.19
CA ARG A 82 3.19 -5.08 -13.89
C ARG A 82 4.33 -4.38 -14.63
N ASP A 83 4.05 -4.02 -15.88
CA ASP A 83 5.01 -3.37 -16.75
C ASP A 83 4.80 -1.85 -16.77
N PHE A 84 5.89 -1.11 -16.58
CA PHE A 84 5.98 0.35 -16.64
C PHE A 84 7.08 0.75 -17.62
N GLY A 85 6.72 0.94 -18.88
CA GLY A 85 7.68 1.27 -19.94
C GLY A 85 8.76 0.20 -20.10
N ARG A 86 9.98 0.50 -19.65
CA ARG A 86 11.14 -0.42 -19.70
C ARG A 86 11.32 -1.25 -18.43
N TRP A 87 10.45 -1.08 -17.45
CA TRP A 87 10.53 -1.75 -16.15
C TRP A 87 9.41 -2.77 -16.01
N ARG A 88 9.72 -3.88 -15.36
CA ARG A 88 8.74 -4.86 -14.88
C ARG A 88 8.87 -4.96 -13.37
N LEU A 89 7.77 -4.74 -12.66
CA LEU A 89 7.65 -5.03 -11.25
C LEU A 89 7.04 -6.41 -11.09
N VAL A 90 7.61 -7.23 -10.19
CA VAL A 90 7.11 -8.56 -9.87
C VAL A 90 6.79 -8.57 -8.38
N GLY A 91 5.53 -8.83 -8.05
CA GLY A 91 5.09 -9.12 -6.69
C GLY A 91 4.76 -10.59 -6.62
N GLU A 92 5.47 -11.37 -5.82
CA GLU A 92 5.08 -12.76 -5.51
C GLU A 92 4.56 -12.84 -4.08
#